data_AF-A0A4Y2QIA9-F1
#
_entry.id   AF-A0A4Y2QIA9-F1
#
_cell.length_a   1.000
_cell.length_b   1.000
_cell.length_c   1.000
_cell.angle_alpha   90.00
_cell.angle_beta   90.00
_cell.angle_gamma   90.00
#
_symmetry.space_group_name_H-M   'P 1'
#
loop_
_entity.id
_entity.type
_entity.pdbx_description
1 polymer ?
#
loop_
_entity_poly.entity_id
_entity_poly.type
_entity_poly.pdbx_seq_one_letter_code
_entity_poly.pdbx_strand_id
1 'polypeptide(L)'
;MQTDRGLIVMELKQISNTRWVCQDSMLRTVYKRFMLLYELLPDVIENDSNSDRVIEARRLLYQFSPDFIETLFALRHIFEFLKNTSDLLQSPELDNSDALELLEVLQERLNDCRTDATM
;
A
#
# COMPACT_ATOMS: atom_id res chain seq x y z
N MET A 1 -7.52 -15.59 16.98
CA MET A 1 -6.92 -14.36 16.42
C MET A 1 -5.59 -14.71 15.74
N GLN A 2 -5.00 -13.82 14.94
CA GLN A 2 -3.76 -14.11 14.16
C GLN A 2 -2.59 -14.56 15.06
N THR A 3 -2.47 -13.97 16.25
CA THR A 3 -1.54 -14.34 17.32
C THR A 3 -1.68 -15.80 17.75
N ASP A 4 -2.91 -16.29 17.92
CA ASP A 4 -3.20 -17.66 18.37
C ASP A 4 -2.80 -18.72 17.32
N ARG A 5 -2.55 -18.27 16.09
CA ARG A 5 -2.12 -19.11 14.96
C ARG A 5 -0.63 -18.93 14.62
N GLY A 6 0.13 -18.19 15.42
CA GLY A 6 1.55 -17.90 15.15
C GLY A 6 1.79 -17.05 13.90
N LEU A 7 0.76 -16.36 13.40
CA LEU A 7 0.84 -15.53 12.21
C LEU A 7 1.30 -14.12 12.57
N ILE A 8 2.05 -13.49 11.67
CA ILE A 8 2.40 -12.07 11.80
C ILE A 8 1.12 -11.25 11.80
N VAL A 9 0.90 -10.53 12.90
CA VAL A 9 -0.26 -9.65 13.04
C VAL A 9 -0.09 -8.48 12.07
N MET A 10 -1.02 -8.37 11.13
CA MET A 10 -1.06 -7.23 10.24
C MET A 10 -1.92 -6.16 10.91
N GLU A 11 -1.33 -5.27 11.69
CA GLU A 11 -2.03 -4.15 12.31
C GLU A 11 -1.89 -2.88 11.49
N LEU A 12 -2.99 -2.12 11.39
CA LEU A 12 -2.92 -0.77 10.86
C LEU A 12 -2.42 0.13 11.99
N LYS A 13 -1.19 0.61 11.87
CA LYS A 13 -0.61 1.54 12.84
C LYS A 13 -1.43 2.82 12.88
N GLN A 14 -1.48 3.47 14.04
CA GLN A 14 -2.01 4.82 14.15
C GLN A 14 -1.18 5.77 13.28
N ILE A 15 -1.85 6.67 12.56
CA ILE A 15 -1.19 7.73 11.81
C ILE A 15 -0.38 8.58 12.79
N SER A 16 0.91 8.72 12.56
CA SER A 16 1.74 9.56 13.42
C SER A 16 1.35 11.03 13.28
N ASN A 17 1.22 11.74 14.40
CA ASN A 17 1.03 13.19 14.43
C ASN A 17 2.31 13.97 14.12
N THR A 18 3.46 13.30 14.03
CA THR A 18 4.70 13.95 13.57
C THR A 18 4.65 14.12 12.06
N ARG A 19 4.55 15.37 11.60
CA ARG A 19 4.32 15.79 10.20
C ARG A 19 5.25 15.19 9.13
N TRP A 20 6.34 14.52 9.50
CA TRP A 20 7.47 14.18 8.63
C TRP A 20 7.65 12.67 8.43
N VAL A 21 6.73 11.83 8.95
CA VAL A 21 6.85 10.37 8.82
C VAL A 21 6.17 9.88 7.55
N CYS A 22 6.93 9.20 6.68
CA CYS A 22 6.40 8.51 5.52
C CYS A 22 5.43 7.38 5.95
N GLN A 23 4.21 7.40 5.41
CA GLN A 23 3.15 6.44 5.78
C GLN A 23 3.18 5.13 4.97
N ASP A 24 4.30 4.84 4.30
CA ASP A 24 4.48 3.64 3.46
C ASP A 24 4.11 2.34 4.20
N SER A 25 4.50 2.21 5.47
CA SER A 25 4.17 1.01 6.26
C SER A 25 2.65 0.79 6.42
N MET A 26 1.86 1.85 6.58
CA MET A 26 0.40 1.75 6.67
C MET A 26 -0.20 1.38 5.32
N LEU A 27 0.27 2.04 4.26
CA LEU A 27 -0.17 1.76 2.90
C LEU A 27 0.13 0.32 2.48
N ARG A 28 1.32 -0.21 2.82
CA ARG A 28 1.67 -1.62 2.63
C ARG A 28 0.70 -2.55 3.35
N THR A 29 0.26 -2.22 4.57
CA THR A 29 -0.72 -3.02 5.30
C THR A 29 -2.09 -3.00 4.63
N VAL A 30 -2.56 -1.83 4.19
CA VAL A 30 -3.83 -1.71 3.45
C VAL A 30 -3.77 -2.50 2.15
N TYR A 31 -2.70 -2.32 1.37
CA TYR A 31 -2.47 -3.06 0.12
C TYR A 31 -2.50 -4.58 0.33
N LYS A 32 -1.72 -5.09 1.29
CA LYS A 32 -1.69 -6.54 1.59
C LYS A 32 -3.06 -7.08 1.99
N ARG A 33 -3.78 -6.37 2.87
CA ARG A 33 -5.12 -6.78 3.29
C ARG A 33 -6.11 -6.74 2.13
N PHE A 34 -6.04 -5.72 1.29
CA PHE A 34 -6.86 -5.60 0.10
C PHE A 34 -6.63 -6.78 -0.84
N MET A 35 -5.38 -7.12 -1.18
CA MET A 35 -5.05 -8.26 -2.03
C MET A 35 -5.62 -9.58 -1.47
N LEU A 36 -5.44 -9.83 -0.17
CA LEU A 36 -5.99 -11.01 0.48
C LEU A 36 -7.52 -11.07 0.41
N LEU A 37 -8.20 -9.93 0.59
CA LEU A 37 -9.67 -9.88 0.47
C LEU A 37 -10.10 -10.07 -0.99
N TYR A 38 -9.40 -9.46 -1.94
CA TYR A 38 -9.70 -9.57 -3.36
C TYR A 38 -9.57 -11.02 -3.87
N GLU A 39 -8.61 -11.77 -3.33
CA GLU A 39 -8.43 -13.20 -3.62
C GLU A 39 -9.44 -14.09 -2.85
N LEU A 40 -9.73 -13.79 -1.59
CA LEU A 40 -10.58 -14.63 -0.73
C LEU A 40 -12.07 -14.50 -1.04
N LEU A 41 -12.56 -13.30 -1.33
CA LEU A 41 -13.99 -13.06 -1.47
C LEU A 41 -14.61 -13.86 -2.64
N PRO A 42 -13.99 -13.95 -3.84
CA PRO A 42 -14.48 -14.83 -4.90
C PRO A 42 -14.59 -16.29 -4.49
N ASP A 43 -13.59 -16.83 -3.78
CA ASP A 43 -13.61 -18.21 -3.28
C ASP A 43 -14.79 -18.45 -2.31
N VAL A 44 -15.03 -17.53 -1.38
CA VAL A 44 -16.19 -17.60 -0.48
C VAL A 44 -17.51 -17.54 -1.26
N ILE A 45 -17.59 -16.71 -2.31
CA ILE A 45 -18.79 -16.56 -3.13
C ILE A 45 -19.12 -17.84 -3.91
N GLU A 46 -18.11 -18.57 -4.35
CA GLU A 46 -18.27 -19.79 -5.16
C GLU A 46 -18.45 -21.05 -4.30
N ASN A 47 -17.76 -21.14 -3.15
CA ASN A 47 -17.57 -22.40 -2.44
C ASN A 47 -18.21 -22.45 -1.03
N ASP A 48 -18.64 -21.34 -0.44
CA ASP A 48 -19.24 -21.37 0.91
C ASP A 48 -20.72 -21.81 0.87
N SER A 49 -21.05 -22.82 1.68
CA SER A 49 -22.43 -23.33 1.83
C SER A 49 -23.39 -22.38 2.57
N ASN A 50 -22.87 -21.37 3.27
CA ASN A 50 -23.66 -20.42 4.04
C ASN A 50 -24.06 -19.22 3.17
N SER A 51 -25.37 -19.11 2.88
CA SER A 51 -25.92 -18.05 2.04
C SER A 51 -25.65 -16.63 2.56
N ASP A 52 -25.68 -16.42 3.87
CA ASP A 52 -25.47 -15.10 4.47
C ASP A 52 -24.02 -14.63 4.27
N ARG A 53 -23.07 -15.57 4.41
CA ARG A 53 -21.64 -15.31 4.13
C ARG A 53 -21.41 -14.99 2.66
N VAL A 54 -22.04 -15.73 1.75
CA VAL A 54 -21.96 -15.47 0.31
C VAL A 54 -22.50 -14.08 -0.03
N ILE A 55 -23.65 -13.70 0.53
CA ILE A 55 -24.26 -12.38 0.31
C ILE A 55 -23.32 -11.27 0.81
N GLU A 56 -22.78 -11.41 2.01
CA GLU A 56 -21.86 -10.41 2.57
C GLU A 56 -20.56 -10.32 1.77
N ALA A 57 -20.01 -11.45 1.31
CA ALA A 57 -18.82 -11.47 0.47
C ALA A 57 -19.05 -10.75 -0.87
N ARG A 58 -20.19 -11.00 -1.53
CA ARG A 58 -20.57 -10.25 -2.76
C ARG A 58 -20.68 -8.76 -2.49
N ARG A 59 -21.33 -8.38 -1.38
CA ARG A 59 -21.51 -6.99 -1.01
C ARG A 59 -20.17 -6.28 -0.78
N LEU A 60 -19.26 -6.91 -0.04
CA LEU A 60 -17.92 -6.38 0.20
C LEU A 60 -17.12 -6.24 -1.10
N LEU A 61 -17.12 -7.27 -1.95
CA LEU A 61 -16.41 -7.22 -3.23
C LEU A 61 -16.95 -6.10 -4.13
N TYR A 62 -18.27 -5.88 -4.14
CA TYR A 62 -18.90 -4.80 -4.91
C TYR A 62 -18.55 -3.39 -4.41
N GLN A 63 -18.11 -3.25 -3.15
CA GLN A 63 -17.67 -1.96 -2.61
C GLN A 63 -16.28 -1.54 -3.08
N PHE A 64 -15.51 -2.44 -3.69
CA PHE A 64 -14.20 -2.10 -4.23
C PHE A 64 -14.35 -1.31 -5.52
N SER A 65 -14.35 0.02 -5.40
CA SER A 65 -14.44 0.91 -6.56
C SER A 65 -13.14 0.87 -7.37
N PRO A 66 -13.20 0.98 -8.71
CA PRO A 66 -12.02 1.10 -9.55
C PRO A 66 -11.08 2.22 -9.10
N ASP A 67 -11.62 3.40 -8.80
CA ASP A 67 -10.86 4.55 -8.30
C ASP A 67 -10.05 4.23 -7.04
N PHE A 68 -10.62 3.46 -6.11
CA PHE A 68 -9.91 3.06 -4.90
C PHE A 68 -8.75 2.11 -5.23
N ILE A 69 -8.98 1.15 -6.13
CA ILE A 69 -7.96 0.18 -6.55
C ILE A 69 -6.82 0.91 -7.25
N GLU A 70 -7.12 1.72 -8.26
CA GLU A 70 -6.13 2.51 -8.99
C GLU A 70 -5.32 3.40 -8.04
N THR A 71 -6.01 4.13 -7.16
CA THR A 71 -5.37 4.99 -6.16
C THR A 71 -4.45 4.19 -5.23
N LEU A 72 -4.90 3.03 -4.75
CA LEU A 72 -4.12 2.17 -3.85
C LEU A 72 -2.85 1.66 -4.52
N PHE A 73 -2.93 1.22 -5.78
CA PHE A 73 -1.79 0.74 -6.54
C PHE A 73 -0.81 1.88 -6.90
N ALA A 74 -1.33 3.02 -7.35
CA ALA A 74 -0.52 4.19 -7.67
C ALA A 74 0.24 4.71 -6.42
N LEU A 75 -0.47 4.89 -5.31
CA LEU A 75 0.16 5.29 -4.05
C LEU A 75 1.18 4.26 -3.59
N ARG A 76 0.87 2.95 -3.72
CA ARG A 76 1.78 1.88 -3.29
C ARG A 76 3.11 1.94 -4.04
N HIS A 77 3.04 2.16 -5.35
CA HIS A 77 4.21 2.34 -6.20
C HIS A 77 5.00 3.60 -5.81
N ILE A 78 4.32 4.74 -5.69
CA ILE A 78 4.95 6.03 -5.36
C ILE A 78 5.64 6.00 -3.98
N PHE A 79 4.96 5.45 -2.96
CA PHE A 79 5.48 5.40 -1.60
C PHE A 79 6.66 4.45 -1.43
N GLU A 80 6.79 3.44 -2.30
CA GLU A 80 7.90 2.50 -2.23
C GLU A 80 9.25 3.19 -2.44
N PHE A 81 9.39 4.01 -3.48
CA PHE A 81 10.62 4.74 -3.71
C PHE A 81 10.74 5.98 -2.82
N LEU A 82 9.63 6.67 -2.49
CA LEU A 82 9.66 7.79 -1.54
C LEU A 82 10.17 7.36 -0.16
N LYS A 83 9.80 6.17 0.31
CA LYS A 83 10.29 5.65 1.59
C LYS A 83 11.80 5.45 1.57
N ASN A 84 12.33 4.83 0.51
CA ASN A 84 13.76 4.60 0.36
C ASN A 84 14.54 5.91 0.32
N THR A 85 14.08 6.89 -0.48
CA THR A 85 14.69 8.23 -0.54
C THR A 85 14.61 8.93 0.82
N SER A 86 13.46 8.86 1.50
CA SER A 86 13.29 9.44 2.83
C SER A 86 14.25 8.84 3.86
N ASP A 87 14.51 7.54 3.82
CA ASP A 87 15.45 6.87 4.72
C ASP A 87 16.89 7.27 4.43
N LEU A 88 17.28 7.32 3.17
CA LEU A 88 18.63 7.73 2.75
C LEU A 88 18.90 9.20 3.14
N LEU A 89 17.95 10.10 2.90
CA LEU A 89 18.07 11.52 3.28
C LEU A 89 18.19 11.75 4.80
N GLN A 90 17.77 10.76 5.62
CA GLN A 90 17.92 10.81 7.07
C GLN A 90 19.21 10.14 7.56
N SER A 91 20.02 9.56 6.67
CA SER A 91 21.29 8.92 7.03
C SER A 91 22.31 9.99 7.43
N PRO A 92 22.94 9.89 8.61
CA PRO A 92 23.95 10.87 9.05
C PRO A 92 25.23 10.86 8.21
N GLU A 93 25.43 9.82 7.40
CA GLU A 93 26.58 9.65 6.51
C GLU A 93 26.40 10.27 5.13
N LEU A 94 25.19 10.73 4.78
CA LEU A 94 24.90 11.29 3.46
C LEU A 94 25.46 12.71 3.35
N ASP A 95 26.29 12.95 2.33
CA ASP A 95 26.78 14.29 2.04
C ASP A 95 25.79 15.09 1.15
N ASN A 96 26.04 16.40 1.02
CA ASN A 96 25.15 17.28 0.29
C ASN A 96 25.11 17.02 -1.22
N SER A 97 26.19 16.50 -1.79
CA SER A 97 26.27 16.19 -3.22
C SER A 97 25.44 14.95 -3.53
N ASP A 98 25.59 13.89 -2.73
CA ASP A 98 24.80 12.67 -2.84
C ASP A 98 23.31 12.94 -2.55
N ALA A 99 23.01 13.81 -1.59
CA ALA A 99 21.63 14.22 -1.30
C ALA A 99 20.97 14.96 -2.47
N LEU A 100 21.72 15.80 -3.20
CA LEU A 100 21.22 16.49 -4.38
C LEU A 100 20.91 15.50 -5.51
N GLU A 101 21.83 14.58 -5.80
CA GLU A 101 21.63 13.53 -6.81
C GLU A 101 20.40 12.68 -6.48
N LEU A 102 20.24 12.30 -5.20
CA LEU A 102 19.08 11.53 -4.75
C LEU A 102 17.74 12.26 -4.96
N LEU A 103 17.73 13.58 -4.79
CA LEU A 103 16.54 14.41 -5.03
C LEU A 103 16.25 14.57 -6.54
N GLU A 104 17.28 14.70 -7.38
CA GLU A 104 17.13 14.74 -8.83
C GLU A 104 16.55 13.43 -9.37
N VAL A 105 17.09 12.29 -8.93
CA VAL A 105 16.56 10.96 -9.28
C VAL A 105 15.12 10.78 -8.79
N LEU A 106 14.80 11.26 -7.58
CA LEU A 106 13.44 11.21 -7.07
C LEU A 106 12.48 12.04 -7.94
N GLN A 107 12.91 13.23 -8.35
CA GLN A 107 12.12 14.11 -9.21
C GLN A 107 11.85 13.47 -10.58
N GLU A 108 12.87 12.84 -11.18
CA GLU A 108 12.73 12.11 -12.44
C GLU A 108 11.70 10.99 -12.31
N ARG A 109 11.82 10.12 -11.29
CA ARG A 109 10.86 9.03 -11.06
C ARG A 109 9.43 9.50 -10.85
N LEU A 110 9.23 10.61 -10.14
CA LEU A 110 7.90 11.21 -9.95
C LEU A 110 7.33 11.74 -11.26
N ASN A 111 8.17 12.28 -12.15
CA ASN A 111 7.75 12.71 -13.48
C ASN A 111 7.37 11.53 -14.36
N ASP A 112 8.13 10.43 -14.31
CA ASP A 112 7.84 9.20 -15.06
C ASP A 112 6.47 8.62 -14.66
N CYS A 113 6.18 8.59 -13.35
CA CYS A 113 4.87 8.16 -12.83
C CYS A 113 3.70 8.98 -13.38
N ARG A 114 3.94 10.23 -13.84
CA ARG A 114 2.91 11.10 -14.43
C ARG A 114 2.71 10.84 -15.92
N THR A 115 3.76 10.44 -16.63
CA THR A 115 3.73 10.21 -18.09
C THR A 115 3.30 8.80 -18.48
N ASP A 116 3.47 7.84 -17.57
CA ASP A 116 3.07 6.44 -17.77
C ASP A 116 1.54 6.19 -17.65
N ALA A 117 0.72 7.24 -17.52
CA ALA A 117 -0.75 7.18 -17.61
C ALA A 117 -1.28 6.85 -19.02
N THR A 118 -0.46 6.27 -19.89
CA THR A 118 -0.77 5.94 -21.30
C THR A 118 -0.34 4.52 -21.68
N MET A 119 -0.76 3.50 -20.92
CA MET A 119 -0.84 2.10 -21.37
C MET A 119 -2.07 1.43 -20.75
#